data_AF-E5VL71-F1
#
_entry.id   AF-E5VL71-F1
#
_cell.length_a   1.000
_cell.length_b   1.000
_cell.length_c   1.000
_cell.angle_alpha   90.00
_cell.angle_beta   90.00
_cell.angle_gamma   90.00
#
_symmetry.space_group_name_H-M   'P 1'
#
loop_
_entity.id
_entity.type
_entity.pdbx_description
1 polymer ?
#
loop_
_entity_poly.entity_id
_entity_poly.type
_entity_poly.pdbx_seq_one_letter_code
_entity_poly.pdbx_strand_id
1 'polypeptide(L)'
;MFSAGYTLTLILHGKISALRFFFCLYFPVMCYLIYLVFLFFTSDFLHTHHSSPTIAHKKSADQVIFDSLHSIFMIGICIMIFSIAVSLLEILPLPFYLKRGLTAVLEITNAISHFGSSHISIGRKVILLCMITSFGGLSAAVQTLSVYKKSRLSFWKYLLIRSLFSVSSGLLAYLVFI
;
A
#
# COMPACT_ATOMS: atom_id res chain seq x y z
N MET A 1 6.49 1.78 3.58
CA MET A 1 7.60 2.55 4.19
C MET A 1 8.96 2.23 3.56
N PHE A 2 9.31 0.97 3.28
CA PHE A 2 10.55 0.64 2.54
C PHE A 2 10.51 1.04 1.05
N SER A 3 9.39 0.79 0.34
CA SER A 3 9.22 1.12 -1.09
C SER A 3 9.29 2.61 -1.39
N ALA A 4 8.79 3.47 -0.50
CA ALA A 4 8.82 4.92 -0.67
C ALA A 4 10.25 5.49 -0.55
N GLY A 5 11.05 4.98 0.41
CA GLY A 5 12.46 5.33 0.52
C GLY A 5 13.28 4.85 -0.67
N TYR A 6 13.04 3.61 -1.12
CA TYR A 6 13.63 3.07 -2.35
C TYR A 6 13.31 3.95 -3.58
N THR A 7 12.05 4.33 -3.74
CA THR A 7 11.59 5.18 -4.86
C THR A 7 12.28 6.55 -4.85
N LEU A 8 12.38 7.18 -3.68
CA LEU A 8 12.97 8.49 -3.54
C LEU A 8 14.48 8.49 -3.80
N THR A 9 15.19 7.50 -3.25
CA THR A 9 16.66 7.47 -3.30
C THR A 9 17.20 6.92 -4.62
N LEU A 10 16.63 5.82 -5.14
CA LEU A 10 17.16 5.15 -6.34
C LEU A 10 16.59 5.69 -7.65
N ILE A 11 15.37 6.23 -7.66
CA ILE A 11 14.70 6.61 -8.91
C ILE A 11 14.67 8.13 -9.12
N LEU A 12 14.47 8.90 -8.05
CA LEU A 12 14.38 10.36 -8.14
C LEU A 12 15.74 11.07 -8.02
N HIS A 13 16.82 10.36 -7.66
CA HIS A 13 18.21 10.82 -7.63
C HIS A 13 18.39 12.20 -6.96
N GLY A 14 17.58 12.51 -5.93
CA GLY A 14 17.62 13.78 -5.20
C GLY A 14 17.13 15.02 -5.95
N LYS A 15 16.61 14.90 -7.18
CA LYS A 15 16.15 16.05 -7.99
C LYS A 15 14.85 16.67 -7.49
N ILE A 16 14.12 16.00 -6.60
CA ILE A 16 12.82 16.43 -6.10
C ILE A 16 12.83 16.40 -4.57
N SER A 17 12.22 17.42 -3.96
CA SER A 17 12.05 17.50 -2.52
C SER A 17 11.25 16.30 -2.00
N ALA A 18 11.92 15.44 -1.24
CA ALA A 18 11.33 14.29 -0.56
C ALA A 18 10.05 14.63 0.21
N LEU A 19 10.03 15.82 0.83
CA LEU A 19 8.91 16.32 1.61
C LEU A 19 7.64 16.45 0.76
N ARG A 20 7.75 16.95 -0.48
CA ARG A 20 6.60 17.07 -1.38
C ARG A 20 6.05 15.70 -1.77
N PHE A 21 6.92 14.73 -1.99
CA PHE A 21 6.50 13.36 -2.32
C PHE A 21 5.78 12.69 -1.14
N PHE A 22 6.35 12.77 0.06
CA PHE A 22 5.72 12.23 1.26
C PHE A 22 4.42 12.95 1.61
N PHE A 23 4.36 14.27 1.42
CA PHE A 23 3.12 15.03 1.58
C PHE A 23 2.02 14.48 0.67
N CYS A 24 2.30 14.29 -0.63
CA CYS A 24 1.32 13.75 -1.57
C CYS A 24 0.80 12.36 -1.17
N LEU A 25 1.69 11.51 -0.64
CA LEU A 25 1.38 10.14 -0.27
C LEU A 25 0.55 10.04 1.03
N TYR A 26 0.94 10.79 2.06
CA TYR A 26 0.32 10.67 3.39
C TYR A 26 -0.86 11.62 3.61
N PHE A 27 -0.93 12.76 2.93
CA PHE A 27 -1.99 13.75 3.15
C PHE A 27 -3.41 13.18 2.94
N PRO A 28 -3.72 12.44 1.85
CA PRO A 28 -5.06 11.86 1.69
C PRO A 28 -5.43 10.87 2.80
N VAL A 29 -4.44 10.09 3.27
CA VAL A 29 -4.64 9.11 4.35
C VAL A 29 -4.89 9.81 5.68
N MET A 30 -4.15 10.88 5.96
CA MET A 30 -4.33 11.68 7.19
C MET A 30 -5.69 12.39 7.20
N CYS A 31 -6.13 12.97 6.09
CA CYS A 31 -7.46 13.56 5.98
C CYS A 31 -8.57 12.54 6.25
N TYR A 32 -8.44 11.33 5.70
CA TYR A 32 -9.39 10.25 5.95
C TYR A 32 -9.37 9.78 7.41
N LEU A 33 -8.19 9.71 8.04
CA LEU A 33 -8.07 9.40 9.46
C LEU A 33 -8.75 10.46 10.33
N ILE A 34 -8.53 11.75 10.05
CA ILE A 34 -9.19 12.85 10.78
C ILE A 34 -10.71 12.79 10.59
N TYR A 35 -11.19 12.52 9.37
CA TYR A 35 -12.61 12.32 9.10
C TYR A 35 -13.20 11.15 9.91
N LEU A 36 -12.49 10.01 9.97
CA LEU A 36 -12.89 8.86 10.79
C LEU A 36 -12.91 9.18 12.29
N VAL A 37 -11.90 9.90 12.79
CA VAL A 37 -11.82 10.33 14.19
C VAL A 37 -12.95 11.30 14.51
N PHE A 38 -13.25 12.25 13.63
CA PHE A 38 -14.35 13.20 13.80
C PHE A 38 -15.71 12.49 13.79
N LEU A 39 -15.90 11.55 12.86
CA LEU A 39 -17.10 10.72 12.80
C LEU A 39 -17.23 9.87 14.06
N PHE A 40 -16.14 9.25 14.52
CA PHE A 40 -16.10 8.45 15.74
C PHE A 40 -16.45 9.29 16.97
N PHE A 41 -15.85 10.48 17.11
CA PHE A 41 -16.12 11.41 18.21
C PHE A 41 -17.55 11.95 18.20
N THR A 42 -18.16 12.09 17.01
CA THR A 42 -19.59 12.39 16.85
C THR A 42 -20.47 11.20 17.24
N SER A 43 -20.07 9.98 16.89
CA SER A 43 -20.85 8.77 17.15
C SER A 43 -20.72 8.23 18.59
N ASP A 44 -19.60 8.47 19.27
CA ASP A 44 -19.36 8.04 20.65
C ASP A 44 -20.25 8.78 21.67
N PHE A 45 -20.92 9.87 21.26
CA PHE A 45 -21.95 10.51 22.09
C PHE A 45 -23.27 9.72 22.13
N LEU A 46 -23.52 8.78 21.20
CA LEU A 46 -24.83 8.15 21.01
C LEU A 46 -24.87 6.63 21.23
N HIS A 47 -23.75 5.97 21.55
CA HIS A 47 -23.76 4.56 21.92
C HIS A 47 -22.97 4.30 23.20
N THR A 48 -23.69 4.39 24.33
CA THR A 48 -23.39 3.65 25.56
C THR A 48 -23.10 2.18 25.21
N HIS A 49 -21.82 1.79 25.24
CA HIS A 49 -21.42 0.39 25.16
C HIS A 49 -20.67 -0.02 26.43
N HIS A 50 -21.45 -0.69 27.28
CA HIS A 50 -21.01 -1.57 28.35
C HIS A 50 -19.87 -2.48 27.82
N SER A 51 -18.65 -2.27 28.30
CA SER A 51 -17.50 -3.13 27.98
C SER A 51 -17.17 -3.96 29.22
N SER A 52 -17.45 -5.25 29.13
CA SER A 52 -16.99 -6.25 30.08
C SER A 52 -15.45 -6.30 30.07
N PRO A 53 -14.77 -6.45 31.23
CA PRO A 53 -13.31 -6.49 31.27
C PRO A 53 -12.82 -7.82 30.70
N THR A 54 -12.36 -7.81 29.45
CA THR A 54 -11.64 -8.94 28.86
C THR A 54 -10.30 -9.09 29.58
N ILE A 55 -10.19 -10.12 30.42
CA ILE A 55 -8.96 -10.55 31.07
C ILE A 55 -7.88 -10.73 29.99
N ALA A 56 -6.82 -9.91 30.05
CA ALA A 56 -5.69 -10.00 29.14
C ALA A 56 -4.93 -11.30 29.41
N HIS A 57 -5.21 -12.33 28.61
CA HIS A 57 -4.45 -13.58 28.63
C HIS A 57 -3.00 -13.28 28.19
N LYS A 58 -2.06 -13.31 29.13
CA LYS A 58 -0.63 -13.08 28.88
C LYS A 58 -0.11 -14.22 27.99
N LYS A 59 0.05 -13.97 26.69
CA LYS A 59 0.68 -14.93 25.76
C LYS A 59 2.11 -15.21 26.23
N SER A 60 2.52 -16.48 26.17
CA SER A 60 3.90 -16.87 26.45
C SER A 60 4.86 -16.28 25.40
N ALA A 61 6.13 -16.07 25.77
CA ALA A 61 7.16 -15.60 24.85
C ALA A 61 7.27 -16.50 23.60
N ASP A 62 7.19 -17.82 23.76
CA ASP A 62 7.25 -18.79 22.66
C ASP A 62 6.08 -18.62 21.69
N GLN A 63 4.89 -18.31 22.21
CA GLN A 63 3.71 -18.05 21.38
C GLN A 63 3.86 -16.77 20.56
N VAL A 64 4.42 -15.71 21.17
CA VAL A 64 4.69 -14.45 20.46
C VAL A 64 5.74 -14.65 19.37
N ILE A 65 6.79 -15.42 19.65
CA ILE A 65 7.84 -15.75 18.67
C ILE A 65 7.24 -16.55 17.51
N PHE A 66 6.47 -17.59 17.80
CA PHE A 66 5.86 -18.41 16.75
C PHE A 66 4.85 -17.63 15.90
N ASP A 67 3.99 -16.82 16.52
CA ASP A 67 3.04 -15.93 15.82
C ASP A 67 3.77 -14.94 14.90
N SER A 68 4.89 -14.39 15.37
CA SER A 68 5.72 -13.45 14.59
C SER A 68 6.39 -14.15 13.41
N LEU A 69 6.99 -15.32 13.63
CA LEU A 69 7.60 -16.13 12.56
C LEU A 69 6.56 -16.51 11.50
N HIS A 70 5.41 -17.02 11.92
CA HIS A 70 4.31 -17.36 11.01
C HIS A 70 3.88 -16.14 10.18
N SER A 71 3.78 -14.95 10.79
CA SER A 71 3.42 -13.71 10.08
C SER A 71 4.49 -13.32 9.05
N ILE A 72 5.77 -13.39 9.41
CA ILE A 72 6.90 -13.11 8.51
C ILE A 72 6.89 -14.08 7.33
N PHE A 73 6.74 -15.39 7.59
CA PHE A 73 6.66 -16.41 6.54
C PHE A 73 5.49 -16.16 5.59
N MET A 74 4.30 -15.84 6.11
CA MET A 74 3.12 -15.57 5.27
C MET A 74 3.31 -14.35 4.37
N ILE A 75 3.93 -13.28 4.88
CA ILE A 75 4.26 -12.09 4.08
C ILE A 75 5.29 -12.46 3.01
N GLY A 76 6.35 -13.19 3.38
CA GLY A 76 7.40 -13.62 2.45
C GLY A 76 6.88 -14.53 1.33
N ILE A 77 6.08 -15.54 1.67
CA ILE A 77 5.43 -16.43 0.69
C ILE A 77 4.53 -15.63 -0.26
N CYS A 78 3.78 -14.67 0.27
CA CYS A 78 2.94 -13.83 -0.57
C CYS A 78 3.77 -13.02 -1.58
N ILE A 79 4.86 -12.38 -1.15
CA ILE A 79 5.77 -11.67 -2.06
C ILE A 79 6.34 -12.61 -3.14
N MET A 80 6.81 -13.80 -2.75
CA MET A 80 7.36 -14.78 -3.71
C MET A 80 6.34 -15.20 -4.77
N ILE A 81 5.10 -15.52 -4.37
CA ILE A 81 4.04 -15.93 -5.32
C ILE A 81 3.71 -14.80 -6.31
N PHE A 82 3.59 -13.56 -5.82
CA PHE A 82 3.31 -12.42 -6.69
C PHE A 82 4.49 -12.10 -7.63
N SER A 83 5.73 -12.26 -7.18
CA SER A 83 6.91 -12.11 -8.04
C SER A 83 6.96 -13.17 -9.13
N ILE A 84 6.63 -14.43 -8.81
CA ILE A 84 6.53 -15.50 -9.82
C ILE A 84 5.42 -15.17 -10.83
N ALA A 85 4.26 -14.68 -10.36
CA ALA A 85 3.17 -14.27 -11.23
C ALA A 85 3.57 -13.14 -12.19
N VAL A 86 4.36 -12.16 -11.72
CA VAL A 86 4.94 -11.10 -12.57
C VAL A 86 5.90 -11.70 -13.59
N SER A 87 6.80 -12.61 -13.21
CA SER A 87 7.70 -13.28 -14.15
C SER A 87 6.95 -14.08 -15.22
N LEU A 88 5.87 -14.77 -14.86
CA LEU A 88 5.01 -15.48 -15.82
C LEU A 88 4.31 -14.51 -16.77
N LEU A 89 3.83 -13.37 -16.26
CA LEU A 89 3.22 -12.31 -17.06
C LEU A 89 4.21 -11.72 -18.09
N GLU A 90 5.50 -11.67 -17.75
CA GLU A 90 6.54 -11.17 -18.67
C GLU A 90 6.72 -12.06 -19.91
N ILE A 91 6.49 -13.37 -19.79
CA ILE A 91 6.59 -14.35 -20.89
C ILE A 91 5.40 -14.22 -21.86
N LEU A 92 4.25 -13.73 -21.40
CA LEU A 92 3.03 -13.64 -22.22
C LEU A 92 3.15 -12.53 -23.28
N PRO A 93 2.68 -12.74 -24.54
CA PRO A 93 2.76 -11.75 -25.61
C PRO A 93 1.65 -10.68 -25.47
N LEU A 94 1.62 -9.99 -24.33
CA LEU A 94 0.72 -8.86 -24.08
C LEU A 94 1.34 -7.55 -24.57
N PRO A 95 0.51 -6.56 -24.96
CA PRO A 95 1.00 -5.24 -25.32
C PRO A 95 1.73 -4.59 -24.15
N PHE A 96 2.81 -3.86 -24.45
CA PHE A 96 3.76 -3.33 -23.47
C PHE A 96 3.09 -2.55 -22.32
N TYR A 97 2.15 -1.65 -22.65
CA TYR A 97 1.46 -0.83 -21.65
C TYR A 97 0.56 -1.65 -20.72
N LEU A 98 -0.14 -2.66 -21.26
CA LEU A 98 -1.01 -3.53 -20.48
C LEU A 98 -0.17 -4.40 -19.53
N LYS A 99 0.92 -4.97 -20.03
CA LYS A 99 1.87 -5.75 -19.23
C LYS A 99 2.40 -4.93 -18.05
N ARG A 100 2.87 -3.71 -18.30
CA ARG A 100 3.35 -2.79 -17.25
C ARG A 100 2.26 -2.42 -16.24
N GLY A 101 1.03 -2.19 -16.70
CA GLY A 101 -0.11 -1.92 -15.83
C GLY A 101 -0.44 -3.09 -14.93
N LEU A 102 -0.49 -4.32 -15.46
CA LEU A 102 -0.72 -5.51 -14.64
C LEU A 102 0.41 -5.75 -13.63
N THR A 103 1.67 -5.54 -14.00
CA THR A 103 2.78 -5.61 -13.04
C THR A 103 2.59 -4.61 -11.89
N ALA A 104 2.15 -3.37 -12.19
CA ALA A 104 1.84 -2.36 -11.17
C ALA A 104 0.70 -2.76 -10.23
N VAL A 105 -0.31 -3.44 -10.75
CA VAL A 105 -1.43 -3.92 -9.95
C VAL A 105 -1.03 -5.14 -9.10
N LEU A 106 -0.26 -6.08 -9.64
CA LEU A 106 0.12 -7.31 -8.96
C LEU A 106 1.15 -7.07 -7.87
N GLU A 107 2.24 -6.36 -8.19
CA GLU A 107 3.38 -6.23 -7.29
C GLU A 107 4.07 -4.87 -7.43
N ILE A 108 3.93 -4.08 -6.36
CA ILE A 108 4.50 -2.75 -6.24
C ILE A 108 6.03 -2.72 -6.43
N THR A 109 6.77 -3.69 -5.90
CA THR A 109 8.24 -3.68 -5.90
C THR A 109 8.79 -3.76 -7.31
N ASN A 110 8.32 -4.72 -8.11
CA ASN A 110 8.74 -4.88 -9.51
C ASN A 110 8.26 -3.73 -10.38
N ALA A 111 7.07 -3.19 -10.10
CA ALA A 111 6.56 -2.03 -10.81
C ALA A 111 7.43 -0.79 -10.61
N ILE A 112 7.79 -0.47 -9.37
CA ILE A 112 8.63 0.69 -9.04
C ILE A 112 9.97 0.62 -9.79
N SER A 113 10.64 -0.53 -9.81
CA SER A 113 11.88 -0.76 -10.56
C SER A 113 11.69 -0.49 -12.06
N HIS A 114 10.61 -1.03 -12.63
CA HIS A 114 10.33 -0.93 -14.06
C HIS A 114 9.92 0.47 -14.53
N PHE A 115 9.10 1.18 -13.75
CA PHE A 115 8.75 2.58 -14.03
C PHE A 115 9.91 3.52 -13.71
N GLY A 116 10.75 3.18 -12.74
CA GLY A 116 11.92 3.95 -12.37
C GLY A 116 12.97 4.03 -13.48
N SER A 117 13.22 2.93 -14.17
CA SER A 117 14.18 2.87 -15.28
C SER A 117 13.63 3.38 -16.62
N SER A 118 12.33 3.73 -16.70
CA SER A 118 11.72 4.19 -17.95
C SER A 118 12.13 5.63 -18.32
N HIS A 119 12.25 5.92 -19.62
CA HIS A 119 12.58 7.26 -20.17
C HIS A 119 11.36 8.22 -20.19
N ILE A 120 10.59 8.24 -19.10
CA ILE A 120 9.45 9.16 -18.94
C ILE A 120 9.94 10.47 -18.28
N SER A 121 9.29 11.59 -18.60
CA SER A 121 9.54 12.88 -17.94
C SER A 121 9.40 12.77 -16.43
N ILE A 122 10.25 13.50 -15.68
CA ILE A 122 10.35 13.34 -14.23
C ILE A 122 9.01 13.60 -13.51
N GLY A 123 8.23 14.60 -13.94
CA GLY A 123 6.93 14.91 -13.35
C GLY A 123 5.91 13.77 -13.50
N ARG A 124 5.80 13.20 -14.71
CA ARG A 124 4.92 12.04 -14.96
C ARG A 124 5.39 10.79 -14.20
N LYS A 125 6.71 10.60 -14.11
CA LYS A 125 7.31 9.51 -13.32
C LYS A 125 6.92 9.62 -11.84
N VAL A 126 6.98 10.82 -11.27
CA VAL A 126 6.57 11.07 -9.87
C VAL A 126 5.11 10.77 -9.64
N ILE A 127 4.22 11.24 -10.53
CA ILE A 127 2.78 11.00 -10.41
C ILE A 127 2.48 9.50 -10.43
N LEU A 128 3.03 8.76 -11.39
CA LEU A 128 2.84 7.31 -11.50
C LEU A 128 3.38 6.56 -10.29
N LEU A 129 4.59 6.91 -9.83
CA LEU A 129 5.17 6.29 -8.65
C LEU A 129 4.38 6.60 -7.38
N CYS A 130 3.82 7.81 -7.27
CA CYS A 130 2.97 8.20 -6.15
C CYS A 130 1.67 7.37 -6.12
N MET A 131 1.00 7.22 -7.28
CA MET A 131 -0.19 6.37 -7.42
C MET A 131 0.09 4.90 -7.10
N ILE A 132 1.14 4.32 -7.69
CA ILE A 132 1.52 2.92 -7.47
C ILE A 132 1.85 2.70 -5.98
N THR A 133 2.59 3.62 -5.36
CA THR A 133 2.99 3.51 -3.96
C THR A 133 1.81 3.62 -3.00
N SER A 134 0.87 4.52 -3.28
CA SER A 134 -0.34 4.70 -2.47
C SER A 134 -1.31 3.50 -2.58
N PHE A 135 -1.44 2.93 -3.79
CA PHE A 135 -2.24 1.72 -4.03
C PHE A 135 -1.68 0.51 -3.27
N GLY A 136 -0.36 0.31 -3.32
CA GLY A 136 0.33 -0.78 -2.61
C GLY A 136 0.32 -2.14 -3.33
N GLY A 137 -0.53 -2.32 -4.35
CA GLY A 137 -0.63 -3.56 -5.12
C GLY A 137 -1.52 -4.63 -4.48
N LEU A 138 -1.90 -5.63 -5.28
CA LEU A 138 -2.70 -6.76 -4.85
C LEU A 138 -1.94 -7.64 -3.85
N SER A 139 -0.61 -7.72 -4.01
CA SER A 139 0.26 -8.40 -3.05
C SER A 139 0.14 -7.82 -1.65
N ALA A 140 0.15 -6.49 -1.49
CA ALA A 140 -0.02 -5.85 -0.18
C ALA A 140 -1.43 -6.07 0.40
N ALA A 141 -2.46 -6.15 -0.45
CA ALA A 141 -3.82 -6.45 -0.02
C ALA A 141 -3.93 -7.88 0.55
N VAL A 142 -3.38 -8.87 -0.16
CA VAL A 142 -3.37 -10.26 0.29
C VAL A 142 -2.47 -10.44 1.52
N GLN A 143 -1.31 -9.78 1.59
CA GLN A 143 -0.45 -9.77 2.79
C GLN A 143 -1.19 -9.23 4.02
N THR A 144 -1.96 -8.15 3.85
CA THR A 144 -2.74 -7.59 4.95
C THR A 144 -3.81 -8.58 5.40
N LEU A 145 -4.52 -9.20 4.46
CA LEU A 145 -5.59 -10.16 4.76
C LEU A 145 -5.07 -11.47 5.37
N SER A 146 -3.90 -11.97 4.94
CA SER A 146 -3.32 -13.22 5.42
C SER A 146 -2.86 -13.15 6.88
N VAL A 147 -2.46 -11.96 7.33
CA VAL A 147 -2.10 -11.67 8.73
C VAL A 147 -3.36 -11.36 9.55
N TYR A 148 -4.30 -10.59 9.01
CA TYR A 148 -5.56 -10.23 9.68
C TYR A 148 -6.69 -11.26 9.44
N LYS A 149 -6.47 -12.51 9.86
CA LYS A 149 -7.46 -13.61 9.74
C LYS A 149 -8.81 -13.36 10.42
N LYS A 150 -8.93 -12.30 11.25
CA LYS A 150 -10.14 -11.95 12.02
C LYS A 150 -10.91 -10.73 11.49
N SER A 151 -10.46 -10.11 10.39
CA SER A 151 -11.12 -8.91 9.86
C SER A 151 -12.36 -9.31 9.05
N ARG A 152 -13.55 -8.81 9.46
CA ARG A 152 -14.79 -8.88 8.67
C ARG A 152 -14.78 -7.94 7.45
N LEU A 153 -13.66 -7.29 7.16
CA LEU A 153 -13.56 -6.36 6.04
C LEU A 153 -13.46 -7.13 4.72
N SER A 154 -14.45 -6.94 3.86
CA SER A 154 -14.44 -7.50 2.50
C SER A 154 -13.18 -7.05 1.76
N PHE A 155 -12.47 -8.01 1.16
CA PHE A 155 -11.29 -7.78 0.32
C PHE A 155 -11.52 -6.68 -0.73
N TRP A 156 -12.72 -6.67 -1.34
CA TRP A 156 -13.12 -5.69 -2.34
C TRP A 156 -13.28 -4.29 -1.77
N LYS A 157 -13.81 -4.15 -0.54
CA LYS A 157 -13.94 -2.85 0.13
C LYS A 157 -12.55 -2.27 0.43
N TYR A 158 -11.62 -3.11 0.88
CA TYR A 158 -10.23 -2.71 1.10
C TYR A 158 -9.58 -2.24 -0.21
N LEU A 159 -9.73 -3.00 -1.29
CA LEU A 159 -9.16 -2.66 -2.59
C LEU A 159 -9.75 -1.35 -3.15
N LEU A 160 -11.06 -1.13 -2.96
CA LEU A 160 -11.73 0.09 -3.40
C LEU A 160 -11.20 1.33 -2.66
N ILE A 161 -11.06 1.26 -1.33
CA ILE A 161 -10.49 2.35 -0.52
C ILE A 161 -9.04 2.64 -0.94
N ARG A 162 -8.22 1.60 -1.18
CA ARG A 162 -6.84 1.76 -1.67
C ARG A 162 -6.79 2.40 -3.05
N SER A 163 -7.71 2.05 -3.94
CA SER A 163 -7.83 2.68 -5.27
C SER A 163 -8.17 4.17 -5.14
N LEU A 164 -9.11 4.54 -4.25
CA LEU A 164 -9.42 5.94 -3.99
C LEU A 164 -8.20 6.72 -3.50
N PHE A 165 -7.46 6.20 -2.52
CA PHE A 165 -6.22 6.86 -2.06
C PHE A 165 -5.16 6.96 -3.14
N SER A 166 -5.05 5.97 -4.02
CA SER A 166 -4.15 6.02 -5.17
C SER A 166 -4.50 7.18 -6.10
N VAL A 167 -5.77 7.32 -6.47
CA VAL A 167 -6.25 8.40 -7.35
C VAL A 167 -6.08 9.77 -6.68
N SER A 168 -6.47 9.92 -5.41
CA SER A 168 -6.31 11.18 -4.68
C SER A 168 -4.84 11.58 -4.54
N SER A 169 -3.95 10.63 -4.24
CA SER A 169 -2.51 10.86 -4.15
C SER A 169 -1.90 11.25 -5.51
N GLY A 170 -2.36 10.60 -6.59
CA GLY A 170 -1.95 10.94 -7.96
C GLY A 170 -2.40 12.33 -8.38
N LEU A 171 -3.65 12.71 -8.06
CA LEU A 171 -4.18 14.04 -8.33
C LEU A 171 -3.42 15.13 -7.58
N LEU A 172 -3.13 14.89 -6.29
CA LEU A 172 -2.33 15.81 -5.49
C LEU A 172 -0.90 15.94 -6.01
N ALA A 173 -0.28 14.82 -6.42
CA ALA A 173 1.03 14.84 -7.06
C ALA A 173 1.01 15.61 -8.40
N TYR A 174 -0.06 15.47 -9.18
CA TYR A 174 -0.23 16.26 -10.41
C TYR A 174 -0.25 17.76 -10.09
N LEU A 175 -1.04 18.20 -9.12
CA LEU A 175 -1.14 19.62 -8.74
C LEU A 175 0.16 20.21 -8.15
N VAL A 176 1.00 19.38 -7.53
CA VAL A 176 2.23 19.84 -6.84
C VAL A 176 3.46 19.84 -7.77
N PHE A 177 3.45 19.03 -8.84
CA PHE A 177 4.62 18.81 -9.71
C PHE A 177 4.41 19.18 -11.19
N ILE A 178 3.20 19.57 -11.60
CA ILE A 178 2.94 20.36 -12.82
C ILE A 178 3.08 21.85 -12.47
#